data_AF-A0AA88UJN0-F1
#
_entry.id   AF-A0AA88UJN0-F1
#
_cell.length_a   1.000
_cell.length_b   1.000
_cell.length_c   1.000
_cell.angle_alpha   90.00
_cell.angle_beta   90.00
_cell.angle_gamma   90.00
#
_symmetry.space_group_name_H-M   'P 1'
#
loop_
_entity.id
_entity.type
_entity.pdbx_description
1 polymer ?
#
loop_
_entity_poly.entity_id
_entity_poly.type
_entity_poly.pdbx_seq_one_letter_code
_entity_poly.pdbx_strand_id
1 'polypeptide(L)'
;MVGTGRGSFSTPRPYKTPAYKNGNMPTCGTDKYCIWQFNFREFNVSEDFFANDDIKLLRQCVIDFTKNNQMGIDSSRFGELLMSLGVVLNDCVMWVTFHGGYDFGYLLKLLTCQYLPDTQARFFDLFNVYFPMVYDIKHLMKFCNSLHGDLNKLAELLEVERIGVFFFGLKRIGVCH
;
A
#
# COMPACT_ATOMS: atom_id res chain seq x y z
N MET A 1 56.47 17.51 13.10
CA MET A 1 55.51 16.99 14.11
C MET A 1 54.15 16.91 13.45
N VAL A 2 53.64 15.69 13.27
CA VAL A 2 52.30 15.43 12.71
C VAL A 2 51.29 15.65 13.84
N GLY A 3 50.41 16.63 13.70
CA GLY A 3 49.30 16.87 14.62
C GLY A 3 48.05 16.14 14.13
N THR A 4 47.67 15.06 14.81
CA THR A 4 46.44 14.30 14.53
C THR A 4 45.23 15.01 15.13
N GLY A 5 44.47 15.75 14.31
CA GLY A 5 43.16 16.27 14.68
C GLY A 5 42.09 15.18 14.49
N ARG A 6 41.55 14.64 15.59
CA ARG A 6 40.39 13.74 15.54
C ARG A 6 39.14 14.55 15.21
N GLY A 7 38.67 14.48 13.97
CA GLY A 7 37.30 14.85 13.62
C GLY A 7 36.34 13.86 14.26
N SER A 8 35.54 14.32 15.21
CA SER A 8 34.44 13.54 15.78
C SER A 8 33.35 13.37 14.72
N PHE A 9 33.35 12.22 14.04
CA PHE A 9 32.18 11.78 13.26
C PHE A 9 31.05 11.51 14.25
N SER A 10 30.04 12.38 14.26
CA SER A 10 28.77 12.10 14.90
C SER A 10 28.13 10.90 14.17
N THR A 11 28.03 9.78 14.86
CA THR A 11 27.24 8.63 14.39
C THR A 11 25.81 9.10 14.06
N PRO A 12 25.23 8.71 12.92
CA PRO A 12 23.80 8.93 12.69
C PRO A 12 23.04 8.35 13.88
N ARG A 13 22.13 9.15 14.46
CA ARG A 13 21.26 8.63 15.53
C ARG A 13 20.52 7.42 14.95
N PRO A 14 20.45 6.28 15.66
CA PRO A 14 19.63 5.18 15.20
C PRO A 14 18.22 5.72 15.01
N TYR A 15 17.65 5.51 13.82
CA TYR A 15 16.24 5.73 13.59
C TYR A 15 15.51 4.95 14.68
N LYS A 16 14.91 5.68 15.63
CA LYS A 16 14.06 5.07 16.64
C LYS A 16 12.88 4.49 15.88
N THR A 17 12.90 3.20 15.62
CA THR A 17 11.73 2.44 15.21
C THR A 17 10.66 2.74 16.27
N PRO A 18 9.49 3.30 15.90
CA PRO A 18 8.41 3.41 16.86
C PRO A 18 8.03 1.99 17.25
N ALA A 19 8.38 1.59 18.46
CA ALA A 19 7.95 0.32 19.00
C ALA A 19 6.42 0.38 19.08
N TYR A 20 5.74 -0.41 18.25
CA TYR A 20 4.29 -0.65 18.29
C TYR A 20 3.94 -1.41 19.57
N LYS A 21 4.15 -0.80 20.74
CA LYS A 21 3.96 -1.49 22.02
C LYS A 21 2.49 -1.80 22.32
N ASN A 22 1.55 -1.10 21.69
CA ASN A 22 0.11 -1.19 22.01
C ASN A 22 -0.82 -1.32 20.79
N GLY A 23 -0.32 -1.53 19.56
CA GLY A 23 -1.19 -1.65 18.37
C GLY A 23 -1.90 -0.36 17.94
N ASN A 24 -1.51 0.81 18.48
CA ASN A 24 -2.10 2.09 18.10
C ASN A 24 -1.69 2.51 16.68
N MET A 25 -2.62 3.12 15.93
CA MET A 25 -2.31 3.70 14.63
C MET A 25 -1.29 4.86 14.75
N PRO A 26 -0.35 5.00 13.80
CA PRO A 26 0.64 6.07 13.85
C PRO A 26 -0.04 7.43 13.71
N THR A 27 0.32 8.37 14.59
CA THR A 27 -0.23 9.74 14.56
C THR A 27 0.70 10.75 13.90
N CYS A 28 1.85 10.30 13.37
CA CYS A 28 2.92 11.12 12.77
C CYS A 28 3.30 12.37 13.60
N GLY A 29 3.27 12.27 14.93
CA GLY A 29 3.58 13.40 15.81
C GLY A 29 2.41 14.37 16.05
N THR A 30 1.19 14.00 15.67
CA THR A 30 -0.05 14.74 15.93
C THR A 30 -0.98 13.98 16.89
N ASP A 31 -2.12 14.56 17.20
CA ASP A 31 -3.25 13.95 17.93
C ASP A 31 -4.19 13.13 17.02
N LYS A 32 -3.91 13.07 15.71
CA LYS A 32 -4.76 12.43 14.70
C LYS A 32 -4.06 11.27 14.02
N TYR A 33 -4.84 10.27 13.60
CA TYR A 33 -4.34 9.15 12.82
C TYR A 33 -3.85 9.59 11.43
N CYS A 34 -2.74 9.01 10.98
CA CYS A 34 -2.21 9.25 9.65
C CYS A 34 -2.73 8.22 8.65
N ILE A 35 -3.68 8.64 7.81
CA ILE A 35 -4.19 7.83 6.71
C ILE A 35 -4.09 8.66 5.44
N TRP A 36 -3.50 8.07 4.40
CA TRP A 36 -3.37 8.69 3.08
C TRP A 36 -4.16 7.89 2.06
N GLN A 37 -4.97 8.59 1.26
CA GLN A 37 -5.65 8.03 0.09
C GLN A 37 -5.10 8.73 -1.16
N PHE A 38 -4.54 7.96 -2.08
CA PHE A 38 -4.01 8.45 -3.34
C PHE A 38 -5.04 8.20 -4.44
N ASN A 39 -5.47 9.26 -5.13
CA ASN A 39 -6.40 9.17 -6.26
C ASN A 39 -5.62 9.42 -7.55
N PHE A 40 -5.63 8.44 -8.46
CA PHE A 40 -4.86 8.46 -9.71
C PHE A 40 -5.68 9.03 -10.87
N ARG A 41 -5.00 9.68 -11.83
CA ARG A 41 -5.64 10.39 -12.96
C ARG A 41 -5.85 9.55 -14.21
N GLU A 42 -5.23 8.39 -14.26
CA GLU A 42 -5.10 7.60 -15.49
C GLU A 42 -6.37 6.84 -15.87
N PHE A 43 -7.29 6.64 -14.91
CA PHE A 43 -8.47 5.83 -15.17
C PHE A 43 -9.58 6.59 -15.87
N ASN A 44 -9.89 6.21 -17.09
CA ASN A 44 -10.93 6.81 -17.89
C ASN A 44 -12.10 5.84 -18.13
N VAL A 45 -13.25 6.13 -17.51
CA VAL A 45 -14.49 5.34 -17.66
C VAL A 45 -14.98 5.26 -19.12
N SER A 46 -14.53 6.15 -20.01
CA SER A 46 -14.92 6.11 -21.42
C SER A 46 -14.00 5.25 -22.29
N GLU A 47 -12.77 4.98 -21.84
CA GLU A 47 -11.71 4.38 -22.66
C GLU A 47 -11.20 3.05 -22.09
N ASP A 48 -11.15 2.91 -20.76
CA ASP A 48 -10.59 1.75 -20.09
C ASP A 48 -11.58 0.60 -19.95
N PHE A 49 -11.04 -0.62 -19.84
CA PHE A 49 -11.83 -1.79 -19.49
C PHE A 49 -12.09 -1.85 -17.99
N PHE A 50 -13.34 -2.04 -17.62
CA PHE A 50 -13.78 -2.21 -16.24
C PHE A 50 -14.96 -3.18 -16.13
N ALA A 51 -15.16 -3.73 -14.93
CA ALA A 51 -16.42 -4.40 -14.63
C ALA A 51 -17.48 -3.36 -14.22
N ASN A 52 -18.67 -3.44 -14.82
CA ASN A 52 -19.74 -2.48 -14.55
C ASN A 52 -20.15 -2.43 -13.07
N ASP A 53 -20.12 -3.58 -12.39
CA ASP A 53 -20.45 -3.65 -10.96
C ASP A 53 -19.39 -2.98 -10.08
N ASP A 54 -18.11 -3.05 -10.47
CA ASP A 54 -17.03 -2.33 -9.78
C ASP A 54 -17.21 -0.82 -9.90
N ILE A 55 -17.53 -0.29 -11.09
CA ILE A 55 -17.75 1.17 -11.26
C ILE A 55 -18.97 1.66 -10.51
N LYS A 56 -20.07 0.91 -10.49
CA LYS A 56 -21.25 1.27 -9.70
C LYS A 56 -20.91 1.33 -8.22
N LEU A 57 -20.19 0.32 -7.71
CA LEU A 57 -19.76 0.28 -6.32
C LEU A 57 -18.82 1.46 -5.98
N LEU A 58 -17.84 1.74 -6.84
CA LEU A 58 -16.89 2.85 -6.63
C LEU A 58 -17.59 4.22 -6.63
N ARG A 59 -18.61 4.42 -7.47
CA ARG A 59 -19.45 5.63 -7.43
C ARG A 59 -20.25 5.75 -6.13
N GLN A 60 -20.77 4.65 -5.60
CA GLN A 60 -21.43 4.63 -4.29
C GLN A 60 -20.46 4.96 -3.15
N CYS A 61 -19.17 4.65 -3.32
CA CYS A 61 -18.08 5.03 -2.43
C CYS A 61 -17.61 6.48 -2.63
N VAL A 62 -18.37 7.29 -3.38
CA VAL A 62 -18.11 8.72 -3.62
C VAL A 62 -16.79 8.97 -4.37
N ILE A 63 -16.37 8.02 -5.23
CA ILE A 63 -15.26 8.25 -6.16
C ILE A 63 -15.75 9.10 -7.33
N ASP A 64 -15.14 10.27 -7.49
CA ASP A 64 -15.36 11.16 -8.62
C ASP A 64 -14.27 10.95 -9.68
N PHE A 65 -14.59 10.13 -10.68
CA PHE A 65 -13.68 9.82 -11.78
C PHE A 65 -13.33 11.05 -12.64
N THR A 66 -14.27 11.98 -12.80
CA THR A 66 -14.01 13.22 -13.56
C THR A 66 -12.98 14.06 -12.83
N LYS A 67 -13.15 14.24 -11.51
CA LYS A 67 -12.19 14.95 -10.66
C LYS A 67 -10.84 14.26 -10.62
N ASN A 68 -10.82 12.92 -10.56
CA ASN A 68 -9.59 12.15 -10.61
C ASN A 68 -8.82 12.40 -11.92
N ASN A 69 -9.49 12.40 -13.07
CA ASN A 69 -8.81 12.63 -14.35
C ASN A 69 -8.25 14.06 -14.47
N GLN A 70 -8.94 15.04 -13.88
CA GLN A 70 -8.52 16.45 -13.93
C GLN A 70 -7.44 16.81 -12.90
N MET A 71 -7.50 16.23 -11.69
CA MET A 71 -6.67 16.66 -10.55
C MET A 71 -5.93 15.52 -9.84
N GLY A 72 -6.09 14.29 -10.32
CA GLY A 72 -5.47 13.10 -9.74
C GLY A 72 -3.95 13.11 -9.87
N ILE A 73 -3.34 12.23 -9.10
CA ILE A 73 -1.89 12.03 -9.06
C ILE A 73 -1.49 11.25 -10.31
N ASP A 74 -0.38 11.66 -10.93
CA ASP A 74 0.28 10.86 -11.95
C ASP A 74 0.93 9.62 -11.29
N SER A 75 0.47 8.44 -11.68
CA SER A 75 0.88 7.14 -11.16
C SER A 75 2.37 6.88 -11.32
N SER A 76 2.98 7.32 -12.42
CA SER A 76 4.42 7.19 -12.66
C SER A 76 5.19 8.05 -11.66
N ARG A 77 4.77 9.30 -11.47
CA ARG A 77 5.35 10.21 -10.47
C ARG A 77 5.18 9.68 -9.05
N PHE A 78 4.04 9.08 -8.75
CA PHE A 78 3.81 8.42 -7.47
C PHE A 78 4.78 7.25 -7.27
N GLY A 79 5.02 6.44 -8.30
CA GLY A 79 5.98 5.33 -8.26
C GLY A 79 7.41 5.78 -7.99
N GLU A 80 7.87 6.82 -8.67
CA GLU A 80 9.19 7.43 -8.43
C GLU A 80 9.36 7.88 -6.97
N LEU A 81 8.34 8.55 -6.43
CA LEU A 81 8.35 9.01 -5.05
C LEU A 81 8.32 7.82 -4.08
N LEU A 82 7.44 6.84 -4.30
CA LEU A 82 7.31 5.67 -3.43
C LEU A 82 8.63 4.89 -3.36
N MET A 83 9.34 4.76 -4.49
CA MET A 83 10.68 4.17 -4.57
C MET A 83 11.70 4.94 -3.71
N SER A 84 11.66 6.28 -3.77
CA SER A 84 12.62 7.16 -3.10
C SER A 84 12.35 7.36 -1.60
N LEU A 85 11.13 7.09 -1.14
CA LEU A 85 10.71 7.27 0.26
C LEU A 85 11.18 6.16 1.20
N GLY A 86 11.80 5.09 0.67
CA GLY A 86 12.29 3.96 1.47
C GLY A 86 11.18 3.09 2.07
N VAL A 87 9.98 3.13 1.49
CA VAL A 87 8.82 2.31 1.91
C VAL A 87 8.84 0.92 1.25
N VAL A 88 9.51 0.82 0.10
CA VAL A 88 9.76 -0.42 -0.64
C VAL A 88 11.27 -0.72 -0.63
N LEU A 89 11.65 -1.96 -0.97
CA LEU A 89 13.04 -2.43 -0.92
C LEU A 89 13.68 -2.29 0.48
N ASN A 90 12.86 -2.34 1.53
CA ASN A 90 13.27 -2.05 2.91
C ASN A 90 12.66 -3.07 3.88
N ASP A 91 13.51 -3.89 4.51
CA ASP A 91 13.13 -4.93 5.47
C ASP A 91 12.70 -4.38 6.83
N CYS A 92 12.97 -3.10 7.10
CA CYS A 92 12.50 -2.41 8.29
C CYS A 92 11.04 -1.96 8.19
N VAL A 93 10.43 -2.07 7.00
CA VAL A 93 9.03 -1.72 6.75
C VAL A 93 8.21 -3.00 6.61
N MET A 94 7.19 -3.14 7.46
CA MET A 94 6.23 -4.24 7.40
C MET A 94 4.96 -3.81 6.68
N TRP A 95 4.66 -4.49 5.58
CA TRP A 95 3.41 -4.30 4.85
C TRP A 95 2.33 -5.22 5.41
N VAL A 96 1.14 -4.67 5.65
CA VAL A 96 -0.03 -5.41 6.10
C VAL A 96 -1.12 -5.26 5.04
N THR A 97 -1.71 -6.37 4.62
CA THR A 97 -2.75 -6.40 3.60
C THR A 97 -3.88 -7.36 3.96
N PHE A 98 -5.01 -7.28 3.26
CA PHE A 98 -6.09 -8.25 3.33
C PHE A 98 -6.39 -8.78 1.93
N HIS A 99 -5.97 -10.00 1.63
CA HIS A 99 -6.13 -10.60 0.29
C HIS A 99 -5.45 -9.78 -0.82
N GLY A 100 -4.21 -9.37 -0.55
CA GLY A 100 -3.53 -8.28 -1.26
C GLY A 100 -2.83 -8.63 -2.56
N GLY A 101 -3.05 -9.83 -3.11
CA GLY A 101 -2.32 -10.29 -4.29
C GLY A 101 -2.45 -9.33 -5.49
N TYR A 102 -3.65 -8.82 -5.73
CA TYR A 102 -3.87 -7.81 -6.78
C TYR A 102 -3.26 -6.46 -6.42
N ASP A 103 -3.39 -6.01 -5.18
CA ASP A 103 -2.84 -4.72 -4.72
C ASP A 103 -1.33 -4.66 -4.97
N PHE A 104 -0.60 -5.72 -4.63
CA PHE A 104 0.83 -5.80 -4.87
C PHE A 104 1.20 -6.01 -6.33
N GLY A 105 0.36 -6.70 -7.11
CA GLY A 105 0.55 -6.77 -8.56
C GLY A 105 0.50 -5.37 -9.19
N TYR A 106 -0.46 -4.55 -8.81
CA TYR A 106 -0.54 -3.16 -9.26
C TYR A 106 0.65 -2.31 -8.79
N LEU A 107 1.04 -2.44 -7.51
CA LEU A 107 2.22 -1.72 -7.01
C LEU A 107 3.50 -2.14 -7.72
N LEU A 108 3.71 -3.44 -7.98
CA LEU A 108 4.87 -3.91 -8.76
C LEU A 108 4.84 -3.36 -10.18
N LYS A 109 3.70 -3.40 -10.87
CA LYS A 109 3.56 -2.82 -12.22
C LYS A 109 3.94 -1.33 -12.19
N LEU A 110 3.42 -0.59 -11.20
CA LEU A 110 3.68 0.83 -11.02
C LEU A 110 5.14 1.14 -10.69
N LEU A 111 5.79 0.33 -9.84
CA LEU A 111 7.18 0.55 -9.40
C LEU A 111 8.22 0.11 -10.44
N THR A 112 7.89 -0.88 -11.26
CA THR A 112 8.81 -1.40 -12.29
C THR A 112 8.58 -0.74 -13.63
N CYS A 113 7.40 -0.17 -13.87
CA CYS A 113 6.96 0.31 -15.18
C CYS A 113 7.09 -0.76 -16.28
N GLN A 114 6.91 -2.04 -15.90
CA GLN A 114 6.99 -3.20 -16.79
C GLN A 114 5.73 -4.06 -16.68
N TYR A 115 5.53 -4.94 -17.65
CA TYR A 115 4.57 -6.05 -17.50
C TYR A 115 4.97 -6.95 -16.35
N LEU A 116 3.98 -7.49 -15.64
CA LEU A 116 4.22 -8.45 -14.58
C LEU A 116 4.82 -9.74 -15.15
N PRO A 117 5.68 -10.44 -14.39
CA PRO A 117 6.27 -11.69 -14.87
C PRO A 117 5.22 -12.75 -15.22
N ASP A 118 5.43 -13.45 -16.33
CA ASP A 118 4.51 -14.45 -16.88
C ASP A 118 4.41 -15.74 -16.04
N THR A 119 5.27 -15.89 -15.03
CA THR A 119 5.31 -17.05 -14.15
C THR A 119 5.20 -16.62 -12.71
N GLN A 120 4.47 -17.40 -11.93
CA GLN A 120 4.30 -17.16 -10.50
C GLN A 120 5.64 -17.11 -9.76
N ALA A 121 6.59 -18.01 -10.09
CA ALA A 121 7.90 -18.03 -9.45
C ALA A 121 8.65 -16.70 -9.64
N ARG A 122 8.76 -16.21 -10.88
CA ARG A 122 9.41 -14.92 -11.16
C ARG A 122 8.68 -13.74 -10.56
N PHE A 123 7.34 -13.80 -10.50
CA PHE A 123 6.56 -12.79 -9.79
C PHE A 123 6.97 -12.73 -8.32
N PHE A 124 7.07 -13.88 -7.64
CA PHE A 124 7.48 -13.92 -6.24
C PHE A 124 8.94 -13.55 -6.01
N ASP A 125 9.85 -13.91 -6.93
CA ASP A 125 11.24 -13.47 -6.88
C ASP A 125 11.34 -11.94 -6.88
N LEU A 126 10.60 -11.28 -7.79
CA LEU A 126 10.56 -9.81 -7.86
C LEU A 126 9.82 -9.21 -6.67
N PHE A 127 8.67 -9.78 -6.30
CA PHE A 127 7.85 -9.34 -5.18
C PHE A 127 8.64 -9.32 -3.86
N ASN A 128 9.38 -10.39 -3.56
CA ASN A 128 10.15 -10.50 -2.32
C ASN A 128 11.31 -9.50 -2.24
N VAL A 129 11.81 -9.03 -3.39
CA VAL A 129 12.81 -7.94 -3.43
C VAL A 129 12.17 -6.63 -3.01
N TYR A 130 11.03 -6.27 -3.60
CA TYR A 130 10.35 -4.98 -3.35
C TYR A 130 9.62 -4.93 -2.00
N PHE A 131 9.08 -6.05 -1.55
CA PHE A 131 8.26 -6.17 -0.35
C PHE A 131 8.77 -7.31 0.54
N PRO A 132 9.94 -7.14 1.19
CA PRO A 132 10.59 -8.22 1.93
C PRO A 132 9.80 -8.71 3.16
N MET A 133 8.95 -7.84 3.75
CA MET A 133 8.15 -8.16 4.93
C MET A 133 6.66 -7.86 4.69
N VAL A 134 5.87 -8.90 4.43
CA VAL A 134 4.43 -8.80 4.14
C VAL A 134 3.61 -9.75 5.00
N TYR A 135 2.54 -9.24 5.61
CA TYR A 135 1.53 -10.02 6.32
C TYR A 135 0.18 -9.86 5.63
N ASP A 136 -0.33 -10.94 5.06
CA ASP A 136 -1.70 -10.99 4.55
C ASP A 136 -2.65 -11.51 5.62
N ILE A 137 -3.48 -10.61 6.16
CA ILE A 137 -4.45 -10.92 7.21
C ILE A 137 -5.44 -12.01 6.77
N LYS A 138 -5.88 -12.01 5.50
CA LYS A 138 -6.79 -13.04 4.98
C LYS A 138 -6.10 -14.40 4.96
N HIS A 139 -4.80 -14.45 4.68
CA HIS A 139 -4.02 -15.68 4.81
C HIS A 139 -3.88 -16.09 6.28
N LEU A 140 -3.52 -15.17 7.18
CA LEU A 140 -3.37 -15.44 8.61
C LEU A 140 -4.67 -15.98 9.25
N MET A 141 -5.83 -15.48 8.84
CA MET A 141 -7.14 -15.96 9.31
C MET A 141 -7.33 -17.47 9.09
N LYS A 142 -6.68 -18.09 8.09
CA LYS A 142 -6.77 -19.54 7.86
C LYS A 142 -6.23 -20.37 9.03
N PHE A 143 -5.42 -19.76 9.89
CA PHE A 143 -4.85 -20.39 11.07
C PHE A 143 -5.60 -19.99 12.36
N CYS A 144 -6.70 -19.25 12.25
CA CYS A 144 -7.54 -18.82 13.35
C CYS A 144 -8.96 -19.37 13.17
N ASN A 145 -9.30 -20.45 13.88
CA ASN A 145 -10.56 -21.19 13.68
C ASN A 145 -11.85 -20.35 13.84
N SER A 146 -11.80 -19.23 14.55
CA SER A 146 -12.95 -18.34 14.75
C SER A 146 -13.09 -17.24 13.69
N LEU A 147 -12.03 -16.93 12.92
CA LEU A 147 -12.00 -15.79 12.01
C LEU A 147 -12.31 -16.22 10.57
N HIS A 148 -13.34 -15.60 9.98
CA HIS A 148 -13.81 -15.93 8.64
C HIS A 148 -14.50 -14.73 7.99
N GLY A 149 -14.90 -14.89 6.72
CA GLY A 149 -15.57 -13.83 5.97
C GLY A 149 -14.62 -12.82 5.32
N ASP A 150 -15.17 -11.69 4.90
CA ASP A 150 -14.43 -10.58 4.29
C ASP A 150 -13.88 -9.62 5.37
N LEU A 151 -13.28 -8.51 4.94
CA LEU A 151 -12.67 -7.54 5.86
C LEU A 151 -13.70 -6.90 6.80
N ASN A 152 -14.94 -6.69 6.33
CA ASN A 152 -16.01 -6.15 7.17
C ASN A 152 -16.41 -7.16 8.24
N LYS A 153 -16.59 -8.42 7.86
CA LYS A 153 -16.93 -9.46 8.82
C LYS A 153 -15.82 -9.65 9.85
N LEU A 154 -14.56 -9.58 9.42
CA LEU A 154 -13.43 -9.62 10.33
C LEU A 154 -13.46 -8.46 11.33
N ALA A 155 -13.74 -7.23 10.89
CA ALA A 155 -13.84 -6.07 11.76
C ALA A 155 -14.98 -6.22 12.80
N GLU A 156 -16.13 -6.75 12.39
CA GLU A 156 -17.24 -7.08 13.31
C GLU A 156 -16.82 -8.12 14.36
N LEU A 157 -16.17 -9.22 13.94
CA LEU A 157 -15.74 -10.29 14.83
C LEU A 157 -14.68 -9.84 15.84
N LEU A 158 -13.91 -8.81 15.50
CA LEU A 158 -12.88 -8.22 16.34
C LEU A 158 -13.35 -6.95 17.07
N GLU A 159 -14.63 -6.56 16.93
CA GLU A 159 -15.21 -5.35 17.51
C GLU A 159 -14.41 -4.07 17.17
N VAL A 160 -13.85 -4.02 15.96
CA VAL A 160 -13.07 -2.87 15.48
C VAL A 160 -13.99 -1.87 14.80
N GLU A 161 -14.02 -0.65 15.33
CA GLU A 161 -14.74 0.46 14.71
C GLU A 161 -14.06 0.93 13.42
N ARG A 162 -14.83 1.07 12.35
CA ARG A 162 -14.37 1.64 11.08
C ARG A 162 -14.38 3.17 11.17
N ILE A 163 -13.25 3.78 10.83
CA ILE A 163 -13.13 5.24 10.65
C ILE A 163 -12.99 5.54 9.16
N GLY A 164 -13.84 6.42 8.62
CA GLY A 164 -13.80 6.87 7.22
C GLY A 164 -14.74 6.13 6.26
N VAL A 165 -14.68 6.51 4.99
CA VAL A 165 -15.59 6.02 3.93
C VAL A 165 -15.15 4.63 3.45
N PHE A 166 -16.10 3.86 2.93
CA PHE A 166 -15.88 2.49 2.45
C PHE A 166 -14.95 2.46 1.23
N PHE A 167 -13.82 1.74 1.34
CA PHE A 167 -12.98 1.41 0.20
C PHE A 167 -12.65 -0.09 0.25
N PHE A 168 -13.05 -0.83 -0.79
CA PHE A 168 -12.32 -2.04 -1.14
C PHE A 168 -10.95 -1.60 -1.68
N GLY A 169 -9.90 -2.41 -1.48
CA GLY A 169 -8.55 -2.20 -2.03
C GLY A 169 -8.55 -1.99 -3.56
N LEU A 170 -7.39 -1.94 -4.20
CA LEU A 170 -7.22 -1.69 -5.64
C LEU A 170 -7.95 -2.78 -6.47
N LYS A 171 -9.28 -2.68 -6.55
CA LYS A 171 -10.14 -3.56 -7.33
C LYS A 171 -10.17 -3.00 -8.72
N ARG A 172 -9.38 -3.67 -9.57
CA ARG A 172 -9.57 -3.80 -11.01
C ARG A 172 -9.98 -2.50 -11.73
N ILE A 173 -9.15 -1.50 -11.57
CA ILE A 173 -9.05 -0.40 -12.52
C ILE A 173 -7.88 -0.77 -13.44
N GLY A 174 -8.19 -1.43 -14.55
CA GLY A 174 -7.17 -1.86 -15.50
C GLY A 174 -6.64 -0.66 -16.26
N VAL A 175 -5.59 -0.01 -15.76
CA VAL A 175 -4.78 0.90 -16.59
C VAL A 175 -3.83 0.01 -17.41
N CYS A 176 -4.29 -0.34 -18.61
CA CYS A 176 -3.46 -0.95 -19.64
C CYS A 176 -2.91 0.17 -20.54
N HIS A 177 -1.65 0.51 -20.34
CA HIS A 177 -0.77 0.87 -21.45
C HIS A 177 0.21 -0.29 -21.63
#